data_AF-A0A941PTA0-F1
#
_entry.id   AF-A0A941PTA0-F1
#
_cell.length_a   1.000
_cell.length_b   1.000
_cell.length_c   1.000
_cell.angle_alpha   90.00
_cell.angle_beta   90.00
_cell.angle_gamma   90.00
#
_symmetry.space_group_name_H-M   'P 1'
#
loop_
_entity.id
_entity.type
_entity.pdbx_description
1 polymer ?
#
loop_
_entity_poly.entity_id
_entity_poly.type
_entity_poly.pdbx_seq_one_letter_code
_entity_poly.pdbx_strand_id
1 'polypeptide(L)'
;MLHQSAFRIGLAAAALTAASLAQAVPLSASFDNFTYSGSVTRYATLADAQNQTNPTGGPYTIATATNGPRSTRPNARDGNLSVTSSAPAAYGTDLTYLSTAWYFTMTPASGDGWGNPNNTNDGFIQYYLQSAAPTVTGGWQPGYTQFQLAVAGGNGDSLDAGRLWPAPASGAAAISRGAFVEFNLNLSANFASPATLNTTTNWYETNAMPTGMTGTLTGIFQNDQTSDPSYNGFYRFNYTVTGPGSWAADNSAVYRDGGAVDIPPSSLWAGPEVVVPPPATVAPVPTLGNLALLGLSLLLGLMVFMRRGRMH
;
A
#
# COMPACT_ATOMS: atom_id res chain seq x y z
N MET A 1 -18.87 -27.39 -25.61
CA MET A 1 -17.68 -26.57 -25.94
C MET A 1 -18.18 -25.17 -26.27
N LEU A 2 -18.12 -24.27 -25.29
CA LEU A 2 -18.51 -22.86 -25.42
C LEU A 2 -17.39 -22.06 -24.75
N HIS A 3 -16.95 -21.02 -25.46
CA HIS A 3 -15.67 -20.33 -25.31
C HIS A 3 -15.43 -19.74 -23.91
N GLN A 4 -14.35 -20.19 -23.25
CA GLN A 4 -13.84 -19.69 -21.96
C GLN A 4 -13.11 -18.33 -22.05
N SER A 5 -13.31 -17.57 -23.14
CA SER A 5 -12.48 -16.40 -23.46
C SER A 5 -13.13 -15.04 -23.11
N ALA A 6 -14.36 -15.02 -22.58
CA ALA A 6 -15.13 -13.78 -22.43
C ALA A 6 -15.32 -13.28 -20.98
N PHE A 7 -14.75 -13.94 -19.97
CA PHE A 7 -15.00 -13.61 -18.55
C PHE A 7 -13.75 -13.14 -17.77
N ARG A 8 -12.74 -12.59 -18.46
CA ARG A 8 -11.49 -12.11 -17.83
C ARG A 8 -11.25 -10.60 -17.88
N ILE A 9 -12.26 -9.80 -18.21
CA ILE A 9 -12.10 -8.33 -18.34
C ILE A 9 -12.91 -7.55 -17.27
N GLY A 10 -13.62 -8.25 -16.37
CA GLY A 10 -14.61 -7.60 -15.49
C GLY A 10 -14.12 -7.06 -14.13
N LEU A 11 -12.93 -7.39 -13.65
CA LEU A 11 -12.50 -7.04 -12.28
C LEU A 11 -11.21 -6.21 -12.17
N ALA A 12 -10.71 -5.69 -13.30
CA ALA A 12 -9.63 -4.69 -13.33
C ALA A 12 -10.14 -3.26 -13.59
N ALA A 13 -11.44 -3.09 -13.88
CA ALA A 13 -12.01 -1.80 -14.30
C ALA A 13 -12.52 -0.91 -13.15
N ALA A 14 -12.69 -1.45 -11.93
CA ALA A 14 -13.07 -0.64 -10.75
C ALA A 14 -11.85 -0.04 -10.01
N ALA A 15 -10.63 -0.49 -10.34
CA ALA A 15 -9.39 0.13 -9.88
C ALA A 15 -8.88 1.26 -10.80
N LEU A 16 -9.55 1.48 -11.95
CA LEU A 16 -9.07 2.41 -12.99
C LEU A 16 -9.84 3.73 -13.09
N THR A 17 -10.89 3.97 -12.30
CA THR A 17 -11.67 5.23 -12.35
C THR A 17 -11.32 6.23 -11.25
N ALA A 18 -10.26 5.99 -10.48
CA ALA A 18 -9.60 6.99 -9.62
C ALA A 18 -8.11 7.19 -9.95
N ALA A 19 -7.64 6.64 -11.07
CA ALA A 19 -6.27 6.80 -11.57
C ALA A 19 -6.25 7.78 -12.74
N SER A 20 -6.60 9.04 -12.50
CA SER A 20 -6.32 10.11 -13.45
C SER A 20 -5.83 11.37 -12.71
N LEU A 21 -4.63 11.27 -12.17
CA LEU A 21 -3.56 12.29 -12.16
C LEU A 21 -2.24 11.56 -11.79
N ALA A 22 -1.69 10.77 -12.72
CA ALA A 22 -0.29 10.34 -12.66
C ALA A 22 0.56 11.43 -13.36
N GLN A 23 1.65 11.99 -12.83
CA GLN A 23 2.51 11.70 -11.67
C GLN A 23 3.09 13.01 -11.10
N ALA A 24 3.62 12.96 -9.86
CA ALA A 24 5.05 13.19 -9.65
C ALA A 24 5.54 12.42 -8.42
N VAL A 25 6.31 11.34 -8.62
CA VAL A 25 7.09 10.75 -7.51
C VAL A 25 8.32 11.62 -7.36
N PRO A 26 8.37 12.42 -6.29
CA PRO A 26 9.33 12.13 -5.23
C PRO A 26 8.72 12.37 -3.84
N LEU A 27 8.94 11.45 -2.92
CA LEU A 27 8.12 11.27 -1.72
C LEU A 27 8.95 11.19 -0.43
N SER A 28 8.37 11.55 0.72
CA SER A 28 8.75 10.99 2.01
C SER A 28 7.53 10.99 2.94
N ALA A 29 7.22 9.87 3.56
CA ALA A 29 6.14 9.72 4.52
C ALA A 29 6.66 8.94 5.72
N SER A 30 6.46 9.43 6.94
CA SER A 30 6.64 8.66 8.17
C SER A 30 5.45 8.93 9.07
N PHE A 31 4.70 7.89 9.44
CA PHE A 31 3.46 8.03 10.18
C PHE A 31 3.24 6.85 11.13
N ASP A 32 3.04 7.16 12.40
CA ASP A 32 2.90 6.18 13.49
C ASP A 32 1.52 6.22 14.18
N ASN A 33 0.60 7.01 13.62
CA ASN A 33 -0.69 7.28 14.22
C ASN A 33 -1.84 6.71 13.38
N PHE A 34 -1.74 5.43 13.01
CA PHE A 34 -2.85 4.70 12.41
C PHE A 34 -3.04 3.34 13.06
N THR A 35 -4.19 2.76 12.74
CA THR A 35 -4.53 1.39 13.05
C THR A 35 -4.87 0.63 11.79
N TYR A 36 -4.74 -0.69 11.85
CA TYR A 36 -5.29 -1.58 10.85
C TYR A 36 -6.06 -2.73 11.48
N SER A 37 -7.11 -3.18 10.80
CA SER A 37 -7.96 -4.30 11.19
C SER A 37 -8.31 -5.12 9.95
N GLY A 38 -8.68 -6.39 10.11
CA GLY A 38 -9.10 -7.22 8.97
C GLY A 38 -8.82 -8.69 9.18
N SER A 39 -8.48 -9.40 8.10
CA SER A 39 -8.39 -10.86 8.13
C SER A 39 -7.29 -11.47 7.28
N VAL A 40 -6.97 -12.72 7.59
CA VAL A 40 -6.04 -13.58 6.83
C VAL A 40 -6.75 -14.89 6.47
N THR A 41 -6.64 -15.31 5.21
CA THR A 41 -7.14 -16.61 4.73
C THR A 41 -5.98 -17.42 4.17
N ARG A 42 -5.92 -18.72 4.50
CA ARG A 42 -4.83 -19.61 4.11
C ARG A 42 -5.23 -20.48 2.92
N TYR A 43 -4.26 -20.74 2.05
CA TYR A 43 -4.39 -21.54 0.84
C TYR A 43 -3.18 -22.47 0.68
N ALA A 44 -3.39 -23.61 0.01
CA ALA A 44 -2.31 -24.55 -0.28
C ALA A 44 -1.41 -24.08 -1.43
N THR A 45 -1.99 -23.41 -2.43
CA THR A 45 -1.30 -22.99 -3.66
C THR A 45 -1.44 -21.50 -3.91
N LEU A 46 -0.50 -20.91 -4.63
CA LEU A 46 -0.58 -19.51 -5.06
C LEU A 46 -1.79 -19.28 -5.96
N ALA A 47 -2.08 -20.20 -6.88
CA ALA A 47 -3.23 -20.10 -7.78
C ALA A 47 -4.55 -20.06 -7.00
N ASP A 48 -4.68 -20.87 -5.95
CA ASP A 48 -5.84 -20.84 -5.06
C ASP A 48 -5.93 -19.52 -4.29
N ALA A 49 -4.82 -18.99 -3.79
CA ALA A 49 -4.80 -17.69 -3.10
C ALA A 49 -5.19 -16.52 -4.02
N GLN A 50 -4.70 -16.51 -5.26
CA GLN A 50 -4.99 -15.48 -6.27
C GLN A 50 -6.45 -15.53 -6.73
N ASN A 51 -6.98 -16.74 -6.95
CA ASN A 51 -8.36 -16.95 -7.38
C ASN A 51 -9.36 -17.01 -6.20
N GLN A 52 -8.86 -17.02 -4.96
CA GLN A 52 -9.64 -17.18 -3.73
C GLN A 52 -10.49 -18.46 -3.74
N THR A 53 -9.90 -19.58 -4.16
CA THR A 53 -10.54 -20.90 -4.23
C THR A 53 -9.89 -21.87 -3.25
N ASN A 54 -10.63 -22.87 -2.77
CA ASN A 54 -10.10 -23.96 -1.94
C ASN A 54 -9.28 -23.48 -0.70
N PRO A 55 -9.83 -22.62 0.17
CA PRO A 55 -9.12 -22.19 1.37
C PRO A 55 -8.82 -23.40 2.27
N THR A 56 -7.63 -23.44 2.83
CA THR A 56 -7.20 -24.44 3.83
C THR A 56 -7.44 -23.96 5.26
N GLY A 57 -7.81 -22.70 5.45
CA GLY A 57 -8.23 -22.14 6.74
C GLY A 57 -8.59 -20.66 6.66
N GLY A 58 -9.30 -20.17 7.68
CA GLY A 58 -9.76 -18.78 7.77
C GLY A 58 -11.12 -18.53 7.10
N PRO A 59 -11.56 -17.26 6.96
CA PRO A 59 -10.82 -16.05 7.32
C PRO A 59 -10.62 -15.93 8.84
N TYR A 60 -9.38 -15.73 9.26
CA TYR A 60 -9.03 -15.43 10.64
C TYR A 60 -8.97 -13.92 10.80
N THR A 61 -9.86 -13.35 11.60
CA THR A 61 -9.86 -11.92 11.88
C THR A 61 -8.81 -11.59 12.92
N ILE A 62 -8.22 -10.39 12.82
CA ILE A 62 -7.37 -9.84 13.88
C ILE A 62 -8.19 -9.83 15.17
N ALA A 63 -7.77 -10.66 16.13
CA ALA A 63 -8.35 -10.67 17.46
C ALA A 63 -7.70 -9.59 18.32
N THR A 64 -8.42 -9.12 19.33
CA THR A 64 -7.83 -8.38 20.44
C THR A 64 -6.65 -9.18 21.01
N ALA A 65 -5.41 -8.70 20.89
CA ALA A 65 -4.36 -9.30 21.70
C ALA A 65 -4.57 -8.85 23.14
N THR A 66 -4.90 -9.81 23.99
CA THR A 66 -4.70 -9.68 25.43
C THR A 66 -3.21 -9.79 25.71
N ASN A 67 -2.46 -8.69 25.64
CA ASN A 67 -1.09 -8.62 26.16
C ASN A 67 -1.14 -8.53 27.70
N GLY A 68 -1.67 -9.57 28.35
CA GLY A 68 -2.08 -9.51 29.76
C GLY A 68 -3.28 -8.56 29.97
N PRO A 69 -3.49 -7.96 31.16
CA PRO A 69 -4.61 -7.05 31.44
C PRO A 69 -4.58 -5.73 30.64
N ARG A 70 -3.72 -5.62 29.63
CA ARG A 70 -3.32 -4.40 28.92
C ARG A 70 -3.59 -4.62 27.44
N SER A 71 -4.81 -4.30 27.04
CA SER A 71 -5.30 -4.57 25.69
C SER A 71 -4.79 -3.52 24.71
N THR A 72 -4.26 -3.96 23.57
CA THR A 72 -4.26 -3.14 22.35
C THR A 72 -5.71 -2.82 21.96
N ARG A 73 -5.93 -1.93 20.98
CA ARG A 73 -7.29 -1.65 20.49
C ARG A 73 -8.02 -2.96 20.14
N PRO A 74 -9.31 -3.13 20.53
CA PRO A 74 -10.05 -4.34 20.24
C PRO A 74 -10.07 -4.63 18.73
N ASN A 75 -9.63 -5.82 18.33
CA ASN A 75 -9.59 -6.29 16.94
C ASN A 75 -8.85 -5.37 15.94
N ALA A 76 -7.89 -4.57 16.42
CA ALA A 76 -7.07 -3.71 15.59
C ALA A 76 -5.62 -3.66 16.11
N ARG A 77 -4.71 -3.26 15.23
CA ARG A 77 -3.29 -3.11 15.51
C ARG A 77 -2.84 -1.71 15.19
N ASP A 78 -2.00 -1.15 16.05
CA ASP A 78 -1.26 0.06 15.74
C ASP A 78 -0.27 -0.24 14.62
N GLY A 79 -0.19 0.66 13.65
CA GLY A 79 0.69 0.54 12.50
C GLY A 79 1.80 1.58 12.52
N ASN A 80 2.92 1.21 11.91
CA ASN A 80 4.02 2.09 11.57
C ASN A 80 4.20 2.05 10.05
N LEU A 81 4.42 3.22 9.47
CA LEU A 81 4.68 3.41 8.06
C LEU A 81 5.90 4.30 7.90
N SER A 82 6.83 3.90 7.07
CA SER A 82 7.87 4.79 6.55
C SER A 82 8.09 4.48 5.08
N VAL A 83 7.95 5.48 4.21
CA VAL A 83 8.28 5.33 2.79
C VAL A 83 9.02 6.58 2.34
N THR A 84 10.19 6.44 1.71
CA THR A 84 10.94 7.54 1.07
C THR A 84 11.35 7.05 -0.32
N SER A 85 11.13 7.82 -1.39
CA SER A 85 11.64 7.48 -2.72
C SER A 85 11.88 8.69 -3.61
N SER A 86 13.08 8.75 -4.19
CA SER A 86 13.64 9.91 -4.92
C SER A 86 13.59 11.25 -4.16
N ALA A 87 13.45 11.24 -2.83
CA ALA A 87 13.49 12.44 -2.02
C ALA A 87 14.89 13.06 -1.97
N PRO A 88 15.02 14.37 -1.75
CA PRO A 88 16.28 14.97 -1.37
C PRO A 88 16.94 14.21 -0.22
N ALA A 89 18.27 14.16 -0.19
CA ALA A 89 19.04 13.47 0.85
C ALA A 89 18.65 13.87 2.29
N ALA A 90 18.05 15.05 2.48
CA ALA A 90 17.50 15.53 3.74
C ALA A 90 16.39 14.64 4.34
N TYR A 91 15.71 13.80 3.53
CA TYR A 91 14.62 12.91 3.98
C TYR A 91 15.01 11.42 4.00
N GLY A 92 16.29 11.11 3.79
CA GLY A 92 16.81 9.74 3.80
C GLY A 92 16.90 9.09 2.41
N THR A 93 17.21 7.78 2.40
CA THR A 93 17.35 6.96 1.19
C THR A 93 16.12 6.10 0.95
N ASP A 94 16.00 5.52 -0.26
CA ASP A 94 14.89 4.65 -0.66
C ASP A 94 14.61 3.57 0.41
N LEU A 95 13.53 3.77 1.17
CA LEU A 95 13.06 2.87 2.21
C LEU A 95 11.57 2.72 2.01
N THR A 96 11.07 1.49 1.95
CA THR A 96 9.65 1.21 2.11
C THR A 96 9.47 0.23 3.25
N TYR A 97 8.79 0.69 4.28
CA TYR A 97 8.54 -0.02 5.52
C TYR A 97 7.09 0.15 5.93
N LEU A 98 6.42 -0.97 6.17
CA LEU A 98 5.14 -1.00 6.85
C LEU A 98 5.20 -2.11 7.88
N SER A 99 4.81 -1.81 9.11
CA SER A 99 4.79 -2.81 10.16
C SER A 99 3.71 -2.57 11.18
N THR A 100 3.50 -3.59 12.01
CA THR A 100 2.89 -3.40 13.31
C THR A 100 3.80 -2.53 14.16
N ALA A 101 3.25 -1.52 14.83
CA ALA A 101 4.02 -0.59 15.64
C ALA A 101 4.55 -1.28 16.93
N TRP A 102 5.68 -1.95 16.80
CA TRP A 102 6.30 -2.76 17.85
C TRP A 102 7.30 -2.03 18.73
N TYR A 103 7.55 -0.73 18.49
CA TYR A 103 8.49 0.07 19.29
C TYR A 103 7.80 0.83 20.44
N PHE A 104 6.51 1.18 20.32
CA PHE A 104 5.80 1.94 21.35
C PHE A 104 5.38 1.06 22.52
N THR A 105 5.75 1.51 23.71
CA THR A 105 5.66 0.69 24.92
C THR A 105 4.38 0.93 25.68
N MET A 106 3.67 -0.16 25.99
CA MET A 106 2.36 -0.05 26.62
C MET A 106 2.45 0.32 28.11
N THR A 107 3.56 -0.03 28.79
CA THR A 107 3.78 0.32 30.21
C THR A 107 5.25 0.12 30.64
N PRO A 108 5.94 1.12 31.23
CA PRO A 108 5.53 2.51 31.20
C PRO A 108 5.48 2.99 29.75
N ALA A 109 4.77 4.09 29.49
CA ALA A 109 4.75 4.77 28.21
C ALA A 109 6.13 5.31 27.76
N SER A 110 7.21 4.90 28.44
CA SER A 110 8.61 5.32 28.29
C SER A 110 9.62 4.15 28.38
N GLY A 111 9.17 2.90 28.23
CA GLY A 111 10.06 1.74 28.16
C GLY A 111 10.44 1.41 26.72
N ASP A 112 11.34 0.45 26.52
CA ASP A 112 11.64 -0.14 25.20
C ASP A 112 11.06 -1.55 25.14
N GLY A 113 10.23 -1.84 24.14
CA GLY A 113 9.85 -3.22 23.79
C GLY A 113 8.91 -3.96 24.75
N TRP A 114 8.58 -3.42 25.93
CA TRP A 114 7.87 -4.15 26.98
C TRP A 114 6.33 -4.03 26.91
N GLY A 115 5.67 -5.13 26.53
CA GLY A 115 4.23 -5.18 26.30
C GLY A 115 3.81 -4.82 24.88
N ASN A 116 4.77 -4.59 23.97
CA ASN A 116 4.53 -4.12 22.62
C ASN A 116 3.85 -5.21 21.77
N PRO A 117 3.04 -4.85 20.76
CA PRO A 117 2.75 -5.75 19.67
C PRO A 117 4.09 -6.23 19.08
N ASN A 118 4.36 -7.52 19.04
CA ASN A 118 5.57 -8.08 18.45
C ASN A 118 5.17 -9.20 17.47
N ASN A 119 6.17 -9.86 16.89
CA ASN A 119 5.96 -10.93 15.90
C ASN A 119 5.31 -12.22 16.46
N THR A 120 4.82 -12.19 17.69
CA THR A 120 4.02 -13.24 18.33
C THR A 120 2.53 -12.86 18.43
N ASN A 121 2.14 -11.64 18.08
CA ASN A 121 0.74 -11.19 18.17
C ASN A 121 -0.08 -11.50 16.90
N ASP A 122 -1.37 -11.74 17.11
CA ASP A 122 -2.32 -11.93 16.01
C ASP A 122 -2.38 -10.70 15.11
N GLY A 123 -2.49 -10.87 13.80
CA GLY A 123 -2.52 -9.74 12.86
C GLY A 123 -1.18 -9.06 12.63
N PHE A 124 -0.09 -9.51 13.27
CA PHE A 124 1.24 -8.95 13.03
C PHE A 124 1.59 -8.97 11.53
N ILE A 125 2.17 -7.88 11.07
CA ILE A 125 2.77 -7.73 9.75
C ILE A 125 4.08 -6.96 9.88
N GLN A 126 5.06 -7.34 9.07
CA GLN A 126 6.29 -6.60 8.83
C GLN A 126 6.66 -6.76 7.36
N TYR A 127 6.55 -5.66 6.64
CA TYR A 127 7.01 -5.48 5.27
C TYR A 127 8.16 -4.49 5.32
N TYR A 128 9.36 -4.93 4.97
CA TYR A 128 10.55 -4.10 4.92
C TYR A 128 11.35 -4.48 3.69
N LEU A 129 11.76 -3.50 2.90
CA LEU A 129 12.43 -3.77 1.64
C LEU A 129 13.59 -2.81 1.40
N GLN A 130 14.75 -3.39 1.06
CA GLN A 130 15.98 -2.68 0.68
C GLN A 130 16.50 -3.09 -0.72
N SER A 131 16.01 -4.20 -1.30
CA SER A 131 16.62 -4.89 -2.46
C SER A 131 15.88 -4.67 -3.79
N ALA A 132 14.62 -5.11 -3.90
CA ALA A 132 13.82 -5.05 -5.13
C ALA A 132 12.68 -4.04 -4.99
N ALA A 133 12.93 -2.76 -5.30
CA ALA A 133 12.05 -1.63 -5.01
C ALA A 133 10.57 -1.89 -5.40
N PRO A 134 9.61 -1.64 -4.50
CA PRO A 134 8.21 -1.69 -4.88
C PRO A 134 7.91 -0.50 -5.79
N THR A 135 6.81 -0.56 -6.53
CA THR A 135 6.28 0.65 -7.16
C THR A 135 5.66 1.52 -6.09
N VAL A 136 6.22 2.71 -5.87
CA VAL A 136 5.63 3.70 -4.97
C VAL A 136 5.13 4.88 -5.79
N THR A 137 3.88 5.28 -5.55
CA THR A 137 3.28 6.48 -6.14
C THR A 137 2.52 7.24 -5.07
N GLY A 138 2.40 8.55 -5.23
CA GLY A 138 1.72 9.38 -4.24
C GLY A 138 2.14 10.82 -4.31
N GLY A 139 1.66 11.60 -3.36
CA GLY A 139 1.94 13.02 -3.22
C GLY A 139 0.74 13.79 -2.67
N TRP A 140 0.96 15.09 -2.52
CA TRP A 140 -0.12 16.03 -2.21
C TRP A 140 -1.19 16.01 -3.32
N GLN A 141 -2.41 16.42 -2.97
CA GLN A 141 -3.45 16.77 -3.92
C GLN A 141 -3.53 18.30 -4.04
N PRO A 142 -4.16 18.85 -5.10
CA PRO A 142 -4.37 20.28 -5.21
C PRO A 142 -4.98 20.88 -3.93
N GLY A 143 -4.37 21.96 -3.43
CA GLY A 143 -4.72 22.56 -2.13
C GLY A 143 -3.90 22.06 -0.94
N TYR A 144 -3.05 21.04 -1.12
CA TYR A 144 -2.07 20.56 -0.15
C TYR A 144 -2.65 20.15 1.22
N THR A 145 -3.95 19.86 1.28
CA THR A 145 -4.67 19.39 2.47
C THR A 145 -4.97 17.89 2.43
N GLN A 146 -4.66 17.22 1.32
CA GLN A 146 -4.79 15.77 1.20
C GLN A 146 -3.51 15.17 0.62
N PHE A 147 -3.01 14.10 1.23
CA PHE A 147 -1.89 13.30 0.72
C PHE A 147 -2.41 11.91 0.32
N GLN A 148 -1.98 11.42 -0.85
CA GLN A 148 -2.28 10.08 -1.32
C GLN A 148 -0.99 9.26 -1.42
N LEU A 149 -1.06 7.98 -1.06
CA LEU A 149 0.05 7.05 -1.13
C LEU A 149 -0.43 5.70 -1.64
N ALA A 150 0.28 5.14 -2.60
CA ALA A 150 0.14 3.77 -3.04
C ALA A 150 1.51 3.09 -3.11
N VAL A 151 1.59 1.89 -2.54
CA VAL A 151 2.77 1.00 -2.61
C VAL A 151 2.29 -0.32 -3.19
N ALA A 152 2.92 -0.78 -4.26
CA ALA A 152 2.57 -2.03 -4.91
C ALA A 152 3.80 -2.88 -5.23
N GLY A 153 3.71 -4.17 -4.96
CA GLY A 153 4.79 -5.13 -5.18
C GLY A 153 5.87 -5.08 -4.11
N GLY A 154 7.04 -5.63 -4.45
CA GLY A 154 8.13 -5.88 -3.52
C GLY A 154 7.90 -7.12 -2.66
N ASN A 155 8.98 -7.86 -2.38
CA ASN A 155 8.89 -9.16 -1.72
C ASN A 155 9.08 -9.09 -0.20
N GLY A 156 9.48 -7.93 0.31
CA GLY A 156 9.87 -7.74 1.71
C GLY A 156 11.01 -8.67 2.19
N ASP A 157 11.91 -9.09 1.29
CA ASP A 157 12.79 -10.27 1.47
C ASP A 157 14.18 -9.99 2.03
N SER A 158 14.56 -8.73 2.26
CA SER A 158 15.90 -8.43 2.80
C SER A 158 16.02 -8.87 4.26
N LEU A 159 17.08 -9.62 4.59
CA LEU A 159 17.52 -9.92 5.97
C LEU A 159 16.44 -10.49 6.92
N ASP A 160 15.60 -11.44 6.46
CA ASP A 160 14.51 -12.03 7.28
C ASP A 160 13.41 -11.05 7.72
N ALA A 161 13.24 -9.94 7.01
CA ALA A 161 12.34 -8.89 7.45
C ALA A 161 10.86 -9.13 7.08
N GLY A 162 10.58 -9.98 6.09
CA GLY A 162 9.23 -10.35 5.68
C GLY A 162 8.55 -11.23 6.72
N ARG A 163 7.51 -10.70 7.37
CA ARG A 163 6.74 -11.44 8.37
C ARG A 163 5.26 -11.16 8.29
N LEU A 164 4.47 -12.20 8.50
CA LEU A 164 3.03 -12.12 8.64
C LEU A 164 2.56 -13.07 9.75
N TRP A 165 1.49 -12.70 10.43
CA TRP A 165 0.78 -13.55 11.38
C TRP A 165 0.47 -14.93 10.76
N PRO A 166 1.03 -16.02 11.31
CA PRO A 166 0.82 -17.39 10.83
C PRO A 166 -0.53 -17.93 11.31
N ALA A 167 -1.62 -17.25 10.94
CA ALA A 167 -2.96 -17.55 11.42
C ALA A 167 -3.34 -19.03 11.17
N PRO A 168 -3.94 -19.74 12.14
CA PRO A 168 -4.52 -19.22 13.39
C PRO A 168 -3.55 -19.18 14.59
N ALA A 169 -2.26 -19.45 14.42
CA ALA A 169 -1.35 -19.52 15.55
C ALA A 169 -1.05 -18.15 16.18
N SER A 170 -1.18 -18.07 17.50
CA SER A 170 -0.66 -16.98 18.33
C SER A 170 0.71 -17.37 18.90
N GLY A 171 1.53 -16.41 19.32
CA GLY A 171 2.74 -16.69 20.10
C GLY A 171 3.99 -17.02 19.28
N ALA A 172 3.93 -17.02 17.95
CA ALA A 172 4.80 -17.87 17.13
C ALA A 172 5.77 -17.09 16.21
N ALA A 173 6.75 -16.41 16.82
CA ALA A 173 7.74 -15.56 16.13
C ALA A 173 8.61 -16.29 15.09
N ALA A 174 8.93 -17.57 15.31
CA ALA A 174 9.82 -18.34 14.43
C ALA A 174 9.13 -18.71 13.11
N ILE A 175 7.83 -18.98 13.16
CA ILE A 175 7.03 -19.45 12.02
C ILE A 175 6.31 -18.31 11.28
N SER A 176 6.44 -17.06 11.70
CA SER A 176 5.86 -15.90 11.00
C SER A 176 6.67 -15.42 9.80
N ARG A 177 7.83 -16.03 9.55
CA ARG A 177 8.78 -15.66 8.49
C ARG A 177 8.33 -16.16 7.11
N GLY A 178 8.73 -15.44 6.07
CA GLY A 178 8.38 -15.76 4.69
C GLY A 178 8.58 -14.57 3.77
N ALA A 179 7.94 -14.59 2.61
CA ALA A 179 8.06 -13.53 1.60
C ALA A 179 6.69 -13.06 1.12
N PHE A 180 6.58 -11.77 0.79
CA PHE A 180 5.40 -11.25 0.11
C PHE A 180 5.46 -11.63 -1.37
N VAL A 181 4.40 -12.26 -1.85
CA VAL A 181 4.19 -12.54 -3.27
C VAL A 181 3.41 -11.40 -3.92
N GLU A 182 2.46 -10.85 -3.17
CA GLU A 182 1.70 -9.66 -3.53
C GLU A 182 1.63 -8.75 -2.32
N PHE A 183 1.83 -7.45 -2.52
CA PHE A 183 1.69 -6.42 -1.50
C PHE A 183 1.10 -5.17 -2.13
N ASN A 184 0.02 -4.65 -1.56
CA ASN A 184 -0.67 -3.46 -2.04
C ASN A 184 -1.15 -2.64 -0.85
N LEU A 185 -0.58 -1.45 -0.69
CA LEU A 185 -1.07 -0.41 0.21
C LEU A 185 -1.69 0.70 -0.65
N ASN A 186 -2.87 1.17 -0.26
CA ASN A 186 -3.46 2.42 -0.74
C ASN A 186 -3.92 3.22 0.46
N LEU A 187 -3.59 4.51 0.51
CA LEU A 187 -3.83 5.36 1.66
C LEU A 187 -4.16 6.79 1.22
N SER A 188 -5.10 7.41 1.93
CA SER A 188 -5.44 8.82 1.83
C SER A 188 -5.43 9.44 3.22
N ALA A 189 -4.71 10.54 3.38
CA ALA A 189 -4.60 11.32 4.61
C ALA A 189 -5.10 12.75 4.37
N ASN A 190 -5.96 13.27 5.24
CA ASN A 190 -6.51 14.63 5.16
C ASN A 190 -6.01 15.48 6.33
N PHE A 191 -5.69 16.74 6.08
CA PHE A 191 -5.10 17.67 7.05
C PHE A 191 -5.98 18.92 7.21
N ALA A 192 -5.98 19.49 8.42
CA ALA A 192 -6.76 20.68 8.73
C ALA A 192 -6.25 21.93 7.99
N SER A 193 -4.95 21.97 7.71
CA SER A 193 -4.27 23.07 7.05
C SER A 193 -3.42 22.55 5.88
N PRO A 194 -3.22 23.35 4.83
CA PRO A 194 -2.29 23.02 3.76
C PRO A 194 -0.87 22.76 4.27
N ALA A 195 -0.16 21.83 3.65
CA ALA A 195 1.28 21.69 3.82
C ALA A 195 2.00 23.00 3.42
N THR A 196 3.13 23.27 4.06
CA THR A 196 3.89 24.51 3.87
C THR A 196 5.06 24.27 2.93
N LEU A 197 5.31 25.19 2.00
CA LEU A 197 6.48 25.12 1.12
C LEU A 197 7.77 25.37 1.90
N ASN A 198 8.65 24.38 1.93
CA ASN A 198 10.03 24.55 2.33
C ASN A 198 10.86 25.05 1.15
N THR A 199 11.34 26.30 1.25
CA THR A 199 12.10 26.95 0.17
C THR A 199 13.51 26.38 -0.05
N THR A 200 14.02 25.56 0.88
CA THR A 200 15.33 24.91 0.77
C THR A 200 15.24 23.63 -0.05
N THR A 201 14.21 22.83 0.19
CA THR A 201 13.99 21.54 -0.49
C THR A 201 13.05 21.66 -1.68
N ASN A 202 12.32 22.77 -1.80
CA ASN A 202 11.24 23.03 -2.76
C ASN A 202 10.08 22.02 -2.64
N TRP A 203 9.81 21.57 -1.41
CA TRP A 203 8.79 20.56 -1.11
C TRP A 203 7.74 21.13 -0.17
N TYR A 204 6.51 20.66 -0.33
CA TYR A 204 5.43 20.92 0.62
C TYR A 204 5.51 19.92 1.76
N GLU A 205 5.62 20.43 2.98
CA GLU A 205 5.84 19.66 4.19
C GLU A 205 4.76 19.89 5.23
N THR A 206 4.45 18.85 5.99
CA THR A 206 3.75 19.00 7.26
C THR A 206 4.19 17.95 8.25
N ASN A 207 4.26 18.34 9.52
CA ASN A 207 4.38 17.45 10.67
C ASN A 207 3.06 17.35 11.47
N ALA A 208 2.00 18.01 10.99
CA ALA A 208 0.69 17.92 11.62
C ALA A 208 0.16 16.48 11.52
N MET A 209 -0.56 16.04 12.54
CA MET A 209 -1.33 14.81 12.44
C MET A 209 -2.49 15.02 11.44
N PRO A 210 -2.78 14.03 10.57
CA PRO A 210 -3.94 14.10 9.72
C PRO A 210 -5.21 14.10 10.58
N THR A 211 -6.21 14.87 10.16
CA THR A 211 -7.58 14.86 10.71
C THR A 211 -8.34 13.59 10.38
N GLY A 212 -7.92 12.86 9.35
CA GLY A 212 -8.49 11.58 8.97
C GLY A 212 -7.56 10.84 8.01
N MET A 213 -7.49 9.53 8.17
CA MET A 213 -6.74 8.62 7.32
C MET A 213 -7.58 7.38 7.03
N THR A 214 -7.62 6.99 5.77
CA THR A 214 -8.29 5.78 5.32
C THR A 214 -7.42 5.07 4.29
N GLY A 215 -7.52 3.76 4.25
CA GLY A 215 -6.76 2.98 3.30
C GLY A 215 -7.05 1.48 3.34
N THR A 216 -6.37 0.77 2.47
CA THR A 216 -6.40 -0.69 2.38
C THR A 216 -4.99 -1.22 2.30
N LEU A 217 -4.74 -2.33 2.98
CA LEU A 217 -3.50 -3.08 2.92
C LEU A 217 -3.84 -4.53 2.60
N THR A 218 -3.46 -4.99 1.42
CA THR A 218 -3.85 -6.30 0.90
C THR A 218 -2.69 -7.00 0.22
N GLY A 219 -2.74 -8.32 0.16
CA GLY A 219 -1.70 -9.07 -0.53
C GLY A 219 -1.73 -10.56 -0.24
N ILE A 220 -0.66 -11.22 -0.66
CA ILE A 220 -0.40 -12.64 -0.51
C ILE A 220 1.01 -12.79 0.05
N PHE A 221 1.13 -13.55 1.13
CA PHE A 221 2.39 -13.89 1.76
C PHE A 221 2.63 -15.39 1.65
N GLN A 222 3.80 -15.80 1.19
CA GLN A 222 4.26 -17.18 1.18
C GLN A 222 5.01 -17.46 2.47
N ASN A 223 4.54 -18.46 3.21
CA ASN A 223 5.28 -19.06 4.31
C ASN A 223 5.84 -20.40 3.82
N ASP A 224 7.14 -20.56 3.88
CA ASP A 224 7.87 -21.76 3.45
C ASP A 224 8.95 -22.17 4.46
N GLN A 225 8.70 -21.92 5.75
CA GLN A 225 9.64 -22.24 6.81
C GLN A 225 9.82 -23.77 6.93
N THR A 226 11.07 -24.21 6.94
CA THR A 226 11.41 -25.64 7.05
C THR A 226 11.31 -26.17 8.48
N SER A 227 11.35 -25.29 9.48
CA SER A 227 11.29 -25.62 10.91
C SER A 227 9.91 -26.08 11.37
N ASP A 228 8.84 -25.66 10.70
CA ASP A 228 7.48 -26.14 10.96
C ASP A 228 6.62 -26.08 9.68
N PRO A 229 6.65 -27.14 8.85
CA PRO A 229 5.91 -27.18 7.61
C PRO A 229 4.39 -27.12 7.77
N SER A 230 3.85 -27.28 8.99
CA SER A 230 2.40 -27.25 9.22
C SER A 230 1.79 -25.88 8.94
N TYR A 231 2.61 -24.81 8.94
CA TYR A 231 2.24 -23.44 8.59
C TYR A 231 2.62 -23.04 7.17
N ASN A 232 3.22 -23.93 6.37
CA ASN A 232 3.60 -23.60 5.01
C ASN A 232 2.39 -23.40 4.11
N GLY A 233 2.47 -22.47 3.17
CA GLY A 233 1.41 -22.16 2.22
C GLY A 233 1.28 -20.66 1.99
N PHE A 234 0.15 -20.27 1.42
CA PHE A 234 -0.11 -18.90 1.00
C PHE A 234 -1.17 -18.25 1.87
N TYR A 235 -0.85 -17.09 2.43
CA TYR A 235 -1.68 -16.32 3.34
C TYR A 235 -2.13 -15.06 2.61
N ARG A 236 -3.40 -15.03 2.24
CA ARG A 236 -4.01 -13.84 1.66
C ARG A 236 -4.49 -12.95 2.81
N PHE A 237 -3.93 -11.74 2.92
CA PHE A 237 -4.37 -10.75 3.90
C PHE A 237 -5.21 -9.64 3.24
N ASN A 238 -6.19 -9.16 3.99
CA ASN A 238 -7.01 -8.02 3.62
C ASN A 238 -7.30 -7.18 4.86
N TYR A 239 -6.63 -6.05 4.97
CA TYR A 239 -6.70 -5.13 6.09
C TYR A 239 -7.23 -3.76 5.65
N THR A 240 -8.06 -3.17 6.50
CA THR A 240 -8.49 -1.78 6.43
C THR A 240 -7.58 -0.94 7.32
N VAL A 241 -7.08 0.17 6.78
CA VAL A 241 -6.25 1.15 7.50
C VAL A 241 -7.12 2.34 7.88
N THR A 242 -7.05 2.76 9.15
CA THR A 242 -7.81 3.90 9.70
C THR A 242 -6.95 4.73 10.65
N GLY A 243 -7.12 6.05 10.60
CA GLY A 243 -6.47 6.96 11.55
C GLY A 243 -7.07 8.37 11.49
N PRO A 244 -6.57 9.31 12.32
CA PRO A 244 -5.66 9.08 13.43
C PRO A 244 -6.33 8.23 14.54
N GLY A 245 -5.51 7.75 15.48
CA GLY A 245 -5.95 6.99 16.64
C GLY A 245 -5.19 5.67 16.75
N SER A 246 -3.87 5.71 16.86
CA SER A 246 -3.14 4.57 17.45
C SER A 246 -3.23 4.65 18.97
N TRP A 247 -3.15 3.52 19.66
CA TRP A 247 -3.02 3.52 21.13
C TRP A 247 -1.79 4.32 21.56
N ALA A 248 -0.68 4.18 20.83
CA ALA A 248 0.56 4.89 21.11
C ALA A 248 0.36 6.42 21.11
N ALA A 249 -0.35 6.96 20.12
CA ALA A 249 -0.64 8.39 20.05
C ALA A 249 -1.61 8.84 21.15
N ASP A 250 -2.66 8.08 21.44
CA ASP A 250 -3.65 8.40 22.48
C ASP A 250 -3.03 8.46 23.88
N ASN A 251 -1.93 7.74 24.10
CA ASN A 251 -1.28 7.61 25.41
C ASN A 251 0.07 8.33 25.49
N SER A 252 0.43 9.12 24.46
CA SER A 252 1.72 9.81 24.38
C SER A 252 2.90 8.85 24.62
N ALA A 253 2.81 7.64 24.09
CA ALA A 253 3.85 6.64 24.23
C ALA A 253 5.13 7.12 23.56
N VAL A 254 6.29 6.75 24.09
CA VAL A 254 7.60 7.01 23.49
C VAL A 254 8.41 5.72 23.45
N TYR A 255 9.33 5.63 22.49
CA TYR A 255 10.36 4.59 22.44
C TYR A 255 11.75 5.24 22.48
N ARG A 256 12.74 4.54 23.05
CA ARG A 256 14.13 5.02 23.12
C ARG A 256 15.03 4.14 22.26
N ASP A 257 15.31 4.59 21.04
CA ASP A 257 16.35 3.94 20.26
C ASP A 257 17.74 4.26 20.86
N GLY A 258 18.38 3.25 21.47
CA GLY A 258 19.70 3.42 22.09
C GLY A 258 19.73 4.25 23.38
N GLY A 259 18.57 4.50 24.01
CA GLY A 259 18.46 4.98 25.40
C GLY A 259 18.68 6.48 25.67
N ALA A 260 18.97 7.30 24.65
CA ALA A 260 19.31 8.72 24.84
C ALA A 260 18.17 9.70 24.54
N VAL A 261 17.18 9.32 23.71
CA VAL A 261 16.13 10.23 23.23
C VAL A 261 14.78 9.50 23.25
N ASP A 262 13.76 10.15 23.84
CA ASP A 262 12.37 9.72 23.77
C ASP A 262 11.78 10.10 22.41
N ILE A 263 11.33 9.10 21.63
CA ILE A 263 10.76 9.28 20.30
C ILE A 263 9.24 9.03 20.36
N PRO A 264 8.40 10.08 20.21
CA PRO A 264 6.94 9.94 20.19
C PRO A 264 6.44 9.47 18.81
N PRO A 265 5.18 9.01 18.70
CA PRO A 265 4.50 8.82 17.44
C PRO A 265 4.64 10.06 16.56
N SER A 266 5.15 9.84 15.35
CA SER A 266 5.48 10.92 14.43
C SER A 266 4.47 11.02 13.29
N SER A 267 4.41 12.22 12.71
CA SER A 267 3.79 12.48 11.42
C SER A 267 4.76 13.35 10.64
N LEU A 268 5.17 12.87 9.48
CA LEU A 268 5.97 13.61 8.51
C LEU A 268 5.43 13.28 7.13
N TRP A 269 5.02 14.30 6.41
CA TRP A 269 4.52 14.17 5.04
C TRP A 269 5.21 15.20 4.18
N ALA A 270 5.87 14.74 3.13
CA ALA A 270 6.60 15.60 2.23
C ALA A 270 6.44 15.12 0.77
N GLY A 271 6.26 16.08 -0.12
CA GLY A 271 6.23 15.86 -1.57
C GLY A 271 6.29 17.20 -2.30
N PRO A 272 6.73 17.23 -3.57
CA PRO A 272 6.75 18.47 -4.34
C PRO A 272 5.32 18.92 -4.71
N GLU A 273 5.27 20.08 -5.34
CA GLU A 273 4.07 20.59 -6.00
C GLU A 273 3.44 19.55 -6.95
N VAL A 274 2.12 19.44 -6.90
CA VAL A 274 1.36 18.72 -7.92
C VAL A 274 1.35 19.57 -9.18
N VAL A 275 2.14 19.18 -10.17
CA VAL A 275 1.99 19.75 -11.51
C VAL A 275 0.74 19.13 -12.11
N VAL A 276 -0.38 19.83 -12.07
CA VAL A 276 -1.54 19.48 -12.90
C VAL A 276 -1.09 19.68 -14.35
N PRO A 277 -0.98 18.61 -15.17
CA PRO A 277 -0.69 18.83 -16.58
C PRO A 277 -1.80 19.73 -17.13
N PRO A 278 -1.48 20.74 -17.97
CA PRO A 278 -2.51 21.52 -18.62
C PRO A 278 -3.50 20.55 -19.26
N PRO A 279 -4.82 20.80 -19.18
CA PRO A 279 -5.81 19.90 -19.74
C PRO A 279 -5.35 19.59 -21.15
N ALA A 280 -5.10 18.30 -21.45
CA ALA A 280 -4.69 17.88 -22.77
C ALA A 280 -5.64 18.57 -23.72
N THR A 281 -5.12 19.49 -24.55
CA THR A 281 -5.92 20.14 -25.57
C THR A 281 -6.50 18.99 -26.36
N VAL A 282 -7.79 18.74 -26.16
CA VAL A 282 -8.47 17.63 -26.79
C VAL A 282 -8.28 17.88 -28.27
N ALA A 283 -7.40 17.10 -28.91
CA ALA A 283 -7.27 17.14 -30.35
C ALA A 283 -8.70 16.98 -30.88
N PRO A 284 -9.21 17.91 -31.71
CA PRO A 284 -10.61 17.91 -32.08
C PRO A 284 -10.95 16.51 -32.59
N VAL A 285 -11.87 15.85 -31.90
CA VAL A 285 -12.41 14.55 -32.32
C VAL A 285 -12.84 14.74 -33.78
N PRO A 286 -12.25 14.03 -34.77
CA PRO A 286 -12.71 14.15 -36.13
C PRO A 286 -14.20 13.78 -36.12
N THR A 287 -15.03 14.77 -36.41
CA THR A 287 -16.47 14.56 -36.47
C THR A 287 -16.76 13.48 -37.51
N LEU A 288 -17.89 12.77 -37.38
CA LEU A 288 -18.30 11.71 -38.33
C LEU A 288 -18.24 12.16 -39.80
N GLY A 289 -18.32 13.46 -40.08
CA GLY A 289 -18.11 14.03 -41.41
C GLY A 289 -16.68 13.88 -41.97
N ASN A 290 -15.64 13.99 -41.13
CA ASN A 290 -14.25 13.83 -41.55
C ASN A 290 -13.89 12.36 -41.81
N LEU A 291 -14.50 11.43 -41.06
CA LEU A 291 -14.37 9.98 -41.31
C LEU A 291 -15.13 9.56 -42.58
N ALA A 292 -16.28 10.17 -42.86
CA ALA A 292 -17.03 9.93 -44.10
C ALA A 292 -16.26 10.40 -45.35
N LEU A 293 -15.55 11.54 -45.28
CA LEU A 293 -14.70 12.02 -46.38
C LEU A 293 -13.47 11.12 -46.64
N LEU A 294 -12.85 10.60 -45.57
CA LEU A 294 -11.77 9.61 -45.68
C LEU A 294 -12.27 8.28 -46.25
N GLY A 295 -13.46 7.83 -45.85
CA GLY A 295 -14.10 6.64 -46.43
C GLY A 295 -14.46 6.80 -47.91
N LEU A 296 -14.98 7.97 -48.31
CA LEU A 296 -15.38 8.25 -49.69
C LEU A 296 -14.15 8.37 -50.62
N SER A 297 -13.05 8.96 -50.14
CA SER A 297 -11.81 9.07 -50.92
C SER A 297 -11.11 7.70 -51.11
N LEU A 298 -11.16 6.80 -50.13
CA LEU A 298 -10.70 5.42 -50.29
C LEU A 298 -11.57 4.62 -51.28
N LEU A 299 -12.90 4.78 -51.23
CA LEU A 299 -13.82 4.11 -52.16
C LEU A 299 -13.64 4.60 -53.60
N LEU A 300 -13.45 5.90 -53.81
CA LEU A 300 -13.15 6.48 -55.13
C LEU A 300 -11.78 6.01 -55.65
N GLY A 301 -10.77 5.91 -54.78
CA GLY A 301 -9.46 5.36 -55.13
C GLY A 301 -9.52 3.90 -55.57
N LEU A 302 -10.27 3.06 -54.85
CA LEU A 302 -10.47 1.65 -55.21
C LEU A 302 -11.22 1.48 -56.54
N MET A 303 -12.26 2.29 -56.79
CA MET A 303 -13.01 2.21 -58.05
C MET A 303 -12.18 2.62 -59.27
N VAL A 304 -11.29 3.62 -59.13
CA VAL A 304 -10.36 4.01 -60.21
C VAL A 304 -9.32 2.90 -60.48
N PHE A 305 -8.87 2.20 -59.44
CA PHE A 305 -7.93 1.09 -59.57
C PHE A 305 -8.58 -0.13 -60.24
N MET A 306 -9.82 -0.47 -59.87
CA MET A 306 -10.56 -1.59 -60.48
C MET A 306 -10.96 -1.34 -61.94
N ARG A 307 -11.16 -0.07 -62.35
CA ARG A 307 -11.47 0.28 -63.75
C ARG A 307 -10.23 0.18 -64.67
N ARG A 308 -9.02 0.34 -64.13
CA ARG A 308 -7.76 0.16 -64.89
C ARG A 308 -7.34 -1.31 -65.03
N GLY A 309 -7.78 -2.20 -64.15
CA GLY A 309 -7.48 -3.64 -64.21
C GLY A 309 -8.30 -4.46 -65.20
N ARG A 310 -9.23 -3.85 -65.97
CA ARG A 310 -10.06 -4.53 -66.98
C ARG A 310 -9.69 -4.20 -68.44
N MET A 311 -8.59 -3.49 -68.66
CA MET A 311 -7.99 -3.35 -69.99
C MET A 311 -6.59 -3.97 -70.00
N HIS A 312 -6.54 -5.29 -69.83
CA HIS A 312 -5.48 -6.18 -70.31
C HIS A 312 -6.05 -7.59 -70.44
#